data_AF-C4FB47-F1
#
_entry.id   AF-C4FB47-F1
#
_cell.length_a   1.000
_cell.length_b   1.000
_cell.length_c   1.000
_cell.angle_alpha   90.00
_cell.angle_beta   90.00
_cell.angle_gamma   90.00
#
_symmetry.space_group_name_H-M   'P 1'
#
loop_
_entity.id
_entity.type
_entity.pdbx_description
1 polymer ?
#
loop_
_entity_poly.entity_id
_entity_poly.type
_entity_poly.pdbx_seq_one_letter_code
_entity_poly.pdbx_strand_id
1 'polypeptide(L)'
;MGKTMVILEDPEICVSEDLRFYLGMIQGCIGRMASYSCAFKGGCGAFLLALLALLQQAELTVAEVHFSFLAILLSALLFAMIDAYYLSLERRYRVRYAEVVDNKRAIELFDMAPPAASHVERSRVVDALFSCSVGGFYLSLGFLNIGLSVLLLV
;
A
#
# COMPACT_ATOMS: atom_id res chain seq x y z
N MET A 1 30.66 -15.46 -28.71
CA MET A 1 29.35 -16.03 -28.33
C MET A 1 28.28 -15.09 -28.85
N GLY A 2 27.55 -15.54 -29.87
CA GLY A 2 26.68 -14.72 -30.71
C GLY A 2 25.50 -14.15 -29.95
N LYS A 3 25.32 -12.84 -30.03
CA LYS A 3 24.03 -12.19 -29.73
C LYS A 3 23.12 -12.54 -30.90
N THR A 4 22.11 -13.37 -30.65
CA THR A 4 21.06 -13.69 -31.60
C THR A 4 20.41 -12.39 -32.05
N MET A 5 20.67 -12.02 -33.30
CA MET A 5 20.02 -10.89 -33.98
C MET A 5 18.62 -11.38 -34.37
N VAL A 6 17.63 -11.03 -33.55
CA VAL A 6 16.23 -11.16 -33.93
C VAL A 6 15.97 -10.06 -34.96
N ILE A 7 15.74 -10.45 -36.21
CA ILE A 7 15.29 -9.55 -37.27
C ILE A 7 13.87 -9.15 -36.87
N LEU A 8 13.70 -7.91 -36.43
CA LEU A 8 12.40 -7.38 -35.98
C LEU A 8 11.66 -6.79 -37.18
N GLU A 9 10.57 -7.48 -37.52
CA GLU A 9 9.50 -7.06 -38.41
C GLU A 9 8.78 -5.86 -37.76
N ASP A 10 8.72 -4.74 -38.48
CA ASP A 10 8.11 -3.45 -38.10
C ASP A 10 8.58 -2.78 -36.77
N PRO A 11 9.44 -1.75 -36.84
CA PRO A 11 10.00 -1.09 -35.65
C PRO A 11 8.95 -0.37 -34.78
N GLU A 12 7.80 0.03 -35.33
CA GLU A 12 6.71 0.61 -34.53
C GLU A 12 6.00 -0.41 -33.64
N ILE A 13 5.86 -1.66 -34.12
CA ILE A 13 5.14 -2.71 -33.39
C ILE A 13 5.97 -3.18 -32.19
N CYS A 14 7.28 -3.39 -32.39
CA CYS A 14 8.19 -3.83 -31.33
C CYS A 14 8.28 -2.80 -30.18
N VAL A 15 8.34 -1.50 -30.50
CA VAL A 15 8.33 -0.42 -29.48
C VAL A 15 7.03 -0.44 -28.66
N SER A 16 5.89 -0.74 -29.29
CA SER A 16 4.60 -0.82 -28.60
C SER A 16 4.49 -2.02 -27.66
N GLU A 17 5.10 -3.15 -28.02
CA GLU A 17 5.10 -4.38 -27.22
C GLU A 17 6.05 -4.27 -26.02
N ASP A 18 7.26 -3.77 -26.24
CA ASP A 18 8.24 -3.50 -25.18
C ASP A 18 7.70 -2.50 -24.14
N LEU A 19 6.98 -1.47 -24.61
CA LEU A 19 6.30 -0.52 -23.73
C LEU A 19 5.20 -1.21 -22.90
N ARG A 20 4.36 -2.03 -23.52
CA ARG A 20 3.32 -2.80 -22.81
C ARG A 20 3.94 -3.74 -21.77
N PHE A 21 5.04 -4.39 -22.10
CA PHE A 21 5.77 -5.27 -21.19
C PHE A 21 6.33 -4.49 -19.99
N TYR A 22 7.01 -3.37 -20.23
CA TYR A 22 7.55 -2.50 -19.19
C TYR A 22 6.45 -2.00 -18.23
N LEU A 23 5.31 -1.57 -18.76
CA LEU A 23 4.15 -1.16 -17.97
C LEU A 23 3.60 -2.32 -17.13
N GLY A 24 3.53 -3.52 -17.71
CA GLY A 24 3.16 -4.75 -17.01
C GLY A 24 4.10 -5.07 -15.84
N MET A 25 5.41 -4.85 -15.99
CA MET A 25 6.36 -5.05 -14.91
C MET A 25 6.14 -4.09 -13.73
N ILE A 26 5.87 -2.81 -14.02
CA ILE A 26 5.53 -1.80 -12.98
C ILE A 26 4.26 -2.21 -12.23
N GLN A 27 3.20 -2.56 -12.97
CA GLN A 27 1.95 -3.03 -12.38
C GLN A 27 2.15 -4.30 -11.55
N GLY A 28 3.01 -5.21 -11.99
CA GLY A 28 3.40 -6.39 -11.23
C GLY A 28 4.11 -6.07 -9.90
N CYS A 29 4.95 -5.04 -9.86
CA CYS A 29 5.54 -4.55 -8.60
C CYS A 29 4.48 -3.98 -7.65
N ILE A 30 3.58 -3.14 -8.13
CA ILE A 30 2.48 -2.56 -7.33
C ILE A 30 1.57 -3.68 -6.81
N GLY A 31 1.20 -4.64 -7.67
CA GLY A 31 0.36 -5.77 -7.29
C GLY A 31 0.99 -6.65 -6.21
N ARG A 32 2.29 -6.94 -6.31
CA ARG A 32 2.99 -7.68 -5.25
C ARG A 32 3.00 -6.93 -3.92
N MET A 33 3.25 -5.62 -3.95
CA MET A 33 3.24 -4.77 -2.75
C MET A 33 1.86 -4.73 -2.08
N ALA A 34 0.79 -4.58 -2.88
CA ALA A 34 -0.59 -4.62 -2.38
C ALA A 34 -0.93 -5.98 -1.75
N SER A 35 -0.57 -7.08 -2.41
CA SER A 35 -0.79 -8.45 -1.90
C SER A 35 -0.03 -8.71 -0.60
N TYR A 36 1.25 -8.31 -0.51
CA TYR A 36 2.03 -8.45 0.73
C TYR A 36 1.41 -7.64 1.88
N SER A 37 0.95 -6.42 1.61
CA SER A 37 0.29 -5.57 2.61
C SER A 37 -1.02 -6.18 3.11
N CYS A 38 -1.88 -6.63 2.18
CA CYS A 38 -3.16 -7.24 2.50
C CYS A 38 -2.99 -8.52 3.33
N ALA A 39 -2.08 -9.41 2.90
CA ALA A 39 -1.78 -10.64 3.61
C ALA A 39 -1.23 -10.38 5.03
N PHE A 40 -0.31 -9.42 5.18
CA PHE A 40 0.24 -9.06 6.48
C PHE A 40 -0.84 -8.51 7.43
N LYS A 41 -1.68 -7.59 6.94
CA LYS A 41 -2.79 -7.01 7.72
C LYS A 41 -3.82 -8.06 8.13
N GLY A 42 -4.21 -8.93 7.20
CA GLY A 42 -5.12 -10.04 7.47
C GLY A 42 -4.55 -11.01 8.51
N GLY A 43 -3.28 -11.38 8.36
CA GLY A 43 -2.58 -12.25 9.31
C GLY A 43 -2.50 -11.62 10.71
N CYS A 44 -2.04 -10.38 10.81
CA CYS A 44 -1.99 -9.66 12.08
C CYS A 44 -3.37 -9.50 12.73
N GLY A 45 -4.41 -9.21 11.94
CA GLY A 45 -5.78 -9.12 12.43
C GLY A 45 -6.28 -10.44 13.01
N ALA A 46 -5.99 -11.57 12.35
CA ALA A 46 -6.33 -12.90 12.86
C ALA A 46 -5.57 -13.23 14.16
N PHE A 47 -4.27 -12.91 14.24
CA PHE A 47 -3.49 -13.09 15.46
C PHE A 47 -4.02 -12.25 16.62
N LEU A 48 -4.36 -10.98 16.36
CA LEU A 48 -4.98 -10.09 17.36
C LEU A 48 -6.31 -10.67 17.84
N LEU A 49 -7.19 -11.12 16.93
CA LEU A 49 -8.48 -11.70 17.29
C LEU A 49 -8.31 -12.97 18.14
N ALA A 50 -7.36 -13.84 17.78
CA ALA A 50 -7.06 -15.05 18.54
C ALA A 50 -6.54 -14.73 19.95
N LEU A 51 -5.65 -13.74 20.09
CA LEU A 51 -5.15 -13.30 21.38
C LEU A 51 -6.26 -12.69 22.25
N LEU A 52 -7.13 -11.87 21.66
CA LEU A 52 -8.28 -11.28 22.36
C LEU A 52 -9.26 -12.35 22.85
N ALA A 53 -9.55 -13.36 22.02
CA ALA A 53 -10.42 -14.47 22.42
C ALA A 53 -9.84 -15.26 23.60
N LEU A 54 -8.52 -15.49 23.62
CA LEU A 54 -7.84 -16.16 24.73
C LEU A 54 -7.88 -15.32 26.02
N LEU A 55 -7.65 -14.02 25.87
CA LEU A 55 -7.70 -13.05 26.97
C LEU A 55 -9.09 -12.95 27.59
N GLN A 56 -10.16 -12.94 26.78
CA GLN A 56 -11.54 -12.93 27.30
C GLN A 56 -11.87 -14.16 28.16
N GLN A 57 -11.28 -15.31 27.88
CA GLN A 57 -11.47 -16.52 28.69
C GLN A 57 -10.79 -16.44 30.06
N ALA A 58 -9.83 -15.52 30.25
CA ALA A 58 -9.06 -15.36 31.48
C ALA A 58 -9.63 -14.32 32.45
N GLU A 59 -10.86 -13.82 32.22
CA GLU A 59 -11.52 -12.74 32.98
C GLU A 59 -10.67 -11.46 33.07
N LEU A 60 -10.75 -10.63 32.03
CA LEU A 60 -9.94 -9.41 31.92
C LEU A 60 -10.23 -8.39 33.01
N THR A 61 -9.18 -7.82 33.58
CA THR A 61 -9.29 -6.62 34.42
C THR A 61 -9.48 -5.37 33.57
N VAL A 62 -10.10 -4.32 34.13
CA VAL A 62 -10.36 -3.04 33.44
C VAL A 62 -9.08 -2.42 32.85
N ALA A 63 -7.94 -2.61 33.53
CA ALA A 63 -6.63 -2.13 33.07
C ALA A 63 -6.15 -2.86 31.80
N GLU A 64 -6.43 -4.16 31.67
CA GLU A 64 -6.04 -4.96 30.50
C GLU A 64 -6.94 -4.66 29.29
N VAL A 65 -8.21 -4.31 29.53
CA VAL A 65 -9.13 -3.84 28.47
C VAL A 65 -8.61 -2.53 27.85
N HIS A 66 -8.13 -1.60 28.69
CA HIS A 66 -7.53 -0.35 28.21
C HIS A 66 -6.24 -0.58 27.41
N PHE A 67 -5.42 -1.55 27.82
CA PHE A 67 -4.18 -1.87 27.11
C PHE A 67 -4.44 -2.52 25.73
N SER A 68 -5.43 -3.41 25.66
CA SER A 68 -5.92 -4.02 24.43
C SER A 68 -6.42 -2.97 23.42
N PHE A 69 -7.21 -2.00 23.88
CA PHE A 69 -7.68 -0.89 23.05
C PHE A 69 -6.53 -0.10 22.42
N LEU A 70 -5.53 0.27 23.23
CA LEU A 70 -4.38 1.03 22.75
C LEU A 70 -3.60 0.24 21.69
N ALA A 71 -3.46 -1.07 21.87
CA ALA A 71 -2.80 -1.94 20.90
C ALA A 71 -3.56 -2.03 19.57
N ILE A 72 -4.90 -2.11 19.60
CA ILE A 72 -5.72 -2.14 18.38
C ILE A 72 -5.65 -0.80 17.64
N LEU A 73 -5.72 0.32 18.38
CA LEU A 73 -5.64 1.65 17.78
C LEU A 73 -4.26 1.92 17.17
N LEU A 74 -3.19 1.50 17.85
CA LEU A 74 -1.82 1.63 17.35
C LEU A 74 -1.57 0.77 16.10
N SER A 75 -2.05 -0.47 16.09
CA SER A 75 -1.92 -1.35 14.92
C SER A 75 -2.72 -0.84 13.72
N ALA A 76 -3.92 -0.29 13.94
CA ALA A 76 -4.69 0.38 12.90
C ALA A 76 -3.93 1.58 12.31
N LEU A 77 -3.30 2.41 13.16
CA LEU A 77 -2.49 3.54 12.69
C LEU A 77 -1.29 3.09 11.84
N LEU A 78 -0.59 2.03 12.25
CA LEU A 78 0.51 1.45 11.48
C LEU A 78 0.03 0.96 10.11
N PHE A 79 -1.12 0.30 10.04
CA PHE A 79 -1.71 -0.14 8.78
C PHE A 79 -2.12 1.01 7.87
N ALA A 80 -2.63 2.10 8.45
CA ALA A 80 -2.95 3.31 7.71
C ALA A 80 -1.71 3.95 7.08
N MET A 81 -0.60 3.98 7.82
CA MET A 81 0.68 4.46 7.28
C MET A 81 1.18 3.64 6.11
N ILE A 82 1.03 2.31 6.18
CA ILE A 82 1.41 1.42 5.09
C ILE A 82 0.53 1.67 3.85
N ASP A 83 -0.79 1.86 4.02
CA ASP A 83 -1.68 2.15 2.88
C ASP A 83 -1.37 3.49 2.23
N ALA A 84 -1.12 4.53 3.03
CA ALA A 84 -0.78 5.85 2.51
C ALA A 84 0.58 5.86 1.80
N TYR A 85 1.55 5.09 2.32
CA TYR A 85 2.82 4.88 1.65
C TYR A 85 2.60 4.25 0.27
N TYR A 86 1.82 3.17 0.17
CA TYR A 86 1.54 2.54 -1.11
C TYR A 86 0.73 3.43 -2.06
N LEU A 87 -0.23 4.20 -1.55
CA LEU A 87 -0.99 5.17 -2.36
C LEU A 87 -0.07 6.27 -2.91
N SER A 88 0.90 6.74 -2.11
CA SER A 88 1.89 7.70 -2.58
C SER A 88 2.81 7.11 -3.66
N LEU A 89 3.16 5.83 -3.53
CA LEU A 89 3.97 5.11 -4.49
C LEU A 89 3.21 4.89 -5.81
N GLU A 90 1.93 4.55 -5.74
CA GLU A 90 1.06 4.44 -6.92
C GLU A 90 0.97 5.78 -7.66
N ARG A 91 0.79 6.90 -6.93
CA ARG A 91 0.80 8.24 -7.53
C ARG A 91 2.13 8.54 -8.24
N ARG A 92 3.28 8.11 -7.68
CA ARG A 92 4.60 8.26 -8.33
C ARG A 92 4.69 7.46 -9.63
N TYR A 93 4.18 6.22 -9.63
CA TYR A 93 4.13 5.41 -10.84
C TYR A 93 3.19 5.99 -11.90
N ARG A 94 2.06 6.60 -11.52
CA ARG A 94 1.15 7.30 -12.47
C ARG A 94 1.81 8.51 -13.13
N VAL A 95 2.65 9.26 -12.41
CA VAL A 95 3.39 10.40 -13.00
C VAL A 95 4.42 9.90 -14.01
N ARG A 96 5.22 8.88 -13.66
CA ARG A 96 6.15 8.25 -14.63
C ARG A 96 5.43 7.67 -15.84
N TYR A 97 4.27 7.05 -15.63
CA TYR A 97 3.42 6.57 -16.72
C TYR A 97 3.03 7.70 -17.68
N ALA A 98 2.57 8.84 -17.14
CA ALA A 98 2.21 10.00 -17.95
C ALA A 98 3.41 10.57 -18.70
N GLU A 99 4.59 10.67 -18.06
CA GLU A 99 5.83 11.13 -18.71
C GLU A 99 6.27 10.23 -19.87
N VAL A 100 6.06 8.92 -19.73
CA VAL A 100 6.39 7.91 -20.74
C VAL A 100 5.44 7.98 -21.93
N VAL A 101 4.14 8.15 -21.69
CA VAL A 101 3.12 8.27 -22.75
C VAL A 101 3.23 9.60 -23.52
N ASP A 102 3.62 10.69 -22.86
CA ASP A 102 3.73 12.02 -23.46
C ASP A 102 5.02 12.21 -24.31
N ASN A 103 5.80 11.15 -24.53
CA ASN A 103 6.93 11.08 -25.46
C ASN A 103 8.06 12.11 -25.19
N LYS A 104 8.22 12.56 -23.94
CA LYS A 104 9.15 13.65 -23.58
C LYS A 104 10.60 13.22 -23.32
N ARG A 105 10.91 11.92 -23.32
CA ARG A 105 12.29 11.40 -23.19
C ARG A 105 12.47 10.08 -23.93
N ALA A 106 13.68 9.86 -24.46
CA ALA A 106 14.19 8.51 -24.70
C ALA A 106 14.24 7.79 -23.34
N ILE A 107 13.27 6.92 -23.09
CA ILE A 107 13.20 6.17 -21.84
C ILE A 107 14.21 5.04 -21.94
N GLU A 108 15.07 4.91 -20.94
CA GLU A 108 15.80 3.67 -20.72
C GLU A 108 14.77 2.59 -20.36
N LEU A 109 14.33 1.83 -21.36
CA LEU A 109 13.53 0.63 -21.16
C LEU A 109 14.19 -0.18 -20.04
N PHE A 110 13.38 -0.68 -19.09
CA PHE A 110 13.79 -1.47 -17.91
C PHE A 110 14.29 -0.70 -16.67
N ASP A 111 14.29 0.63 -16.63
CA ASP A 111 14.49 1.35 -15.35
C ASP A 111 13.26 1.18 -14.44
N MET A 112 13.43 0.43 -13.34
CA MET A 112 12.38 0.16 -12.35
C MET A 112 12.45 1.06 -11.12
N ALA A 113 13.43 1.96 -11.05
CA ALA A 113 13.59 2.81 -9.88
C ALA A 113 12.42 3.82 -9.81
N PRO A 114 11.67 3.86 -8.70
CA PRO A 114 10.66 4.90 -8.54
C PRO A 114 11.39 6.27 -8.44
N PRO A 115 10.87 7.34 -9.07
CA PRO A 115 11.51 8.67 -9.07
C PRO A 115 11.90 9.09 -7.67
N ALA A 116 13.13 9.57 -7.47
CA ALA A 116 13.62 10.01 -6.16
C ALA A 116 12.61 10.99 -5.52
N ALA A 117 12.23 10.72 -4.28
CA ALA A 117 11.22 11.50 -3.59
C ALA A 117 11.70 12.93 -3.38
N SER A 118 11.08 13.91 -4.03
CA SER A 118 11.36 15.33 -3.78
C SER A 118 10.67 15.79 -2.48
N HIS A 119 11.12 16.91 -1.89
CA HIS A 119 10.50 17.44 -0.65
C HIS A 119 9.00 17.79 -0.83
N VAL A 120 8.57 18.14 -2.04
CA VAL A 120 7.17 18.38 -2.42
C VAL A 120 6.35 17.08 -2.48
N GLU A 121 7.00 15.92 -2.58
CA GLU A 121 6.32 14.63 -2.61
C GLU A 121 6.14 14.01 -1.23
N ARG A 122 6.93 14.42 -0.22
CA ARG A 122 6.70 14.00 1.17
C ARG A 122 5.36 14.53 1.70
N SER A 123 4.94 15.74 1.30
CA SER A 123 3.61 16.25 1.62
C SER A 123 2.50 15.42 0.97
N ARG A 124 2.72 14.88 -0.25
CA ARG A 124 1.74 13.99 -0.90
C ARG A 124 1.51 12.66 -0.18
N VAL A 125 2.48 12.18 0.62
CA VAL A 125 2.30 11.00 1.50
C VAL A 125 1.40 11.34 2.68
N VAL A 126 1.56 12.54 3.24
CA VAL A 126 0.69 13.05 4.32
C VAL A 126 -0.72 13.33 3.76
N ASP A 127 -0.83 13.88 2.56
CA ASP A 127 -2.11 14.05 1.87
C ASP A 127 -2.75 12.69 1.50
N ALA A 128 -1.94 11.65 1.29
CA ALA A 128 -2.42 10.29 1.09
C ALA A 128 -2.94 9.67 2.39
N LEU A 129 -2.32 9.96 3.53
CA LEU A 129 -2.80 9.57 4.87
C LEU A 129 -4.17 10.17 5.18
N PHE A 130 -4.36 11.45 4.87
CA PHE A 130 -5.63 12.15 5.08
C PHE A 130 -6.59 12.07 3.87
N SER A 131 -6.26 11.25 2.87
CA SER A 131 -7.15 11.00 1.72
C SER A 131 -8.46 10.38 2.21
N CYS A 132 -9.59 10.78 1.60
CA CYS A 132 -10.92 10.26 1.93
C CYS A 132 -10.98 8.72 2.00
N SER A 133 -10.21 8.03 1.14
CA SER A 133 -10.13 6.56 1.10
C SER A 133 -9.46 5.94 2.33
N VAL A 134 -8.39 6.56 2.85
CA VAL A 134 -7.65 6.07 4.03
C VAL A 134 -8.32 6.63 5.29
N GLY A 135 -8.49 7.95 5.35
CA GLY A 135 -9.11 8.65 6.47
C GLY A 135 -10.50 8.13 6.79
N GLY A 136 -11.38 7.94 5.81
CA GLY A 136 -12.74 7.44 6.04
C GLY A 136 -12.79 6.01 6.56
N PHE A 137 -11.96 5.12 6.01
CA PHE A 137 -11.88 3.72 6.45
C PHE A 137 -11.36 3.62 7.89
N TYR A 138 -10.25 4.28 8.20
CA TYR A 138 -9.65 4.22 9.53
C TYR A 138 -10.43 5.03 10.58
N LEU A 139 -11.14 6.10 10.18
CA LEU A 139 -12.10 6.78 11.06
C LEU A 139 -13.24 5.86 11.48
N SER A 140 -13.86 5.16 10.51
CA SER A 140 -14.94 4.20 10.79
C SER A 140 -14.47 3.11 11.74
N LEU A 141 -13.26 2.59 11.52
CA LEU A 141 -12.62 1.58 12.36
C LEU A 141 -12.36 2.11 13.78
N GLY A 142 -11.90 3.35 13.92
CA GLY A 142 -11.72 4.02 15.21
C GLY A 142 -13.02 4.22 15.96
N PHE A 143 -14.08 4.67 15.28
CA PHE A 143 -15.42 4.82 15.87
C PHE A 143 -15.99 3.50 16.36
N LEU A 144 -15.87 2.43 15.57
CA LEU A 144 -16.28 1.08 15.96
C LEU A 144 -15.52 0.63 17.23
N ASN A 145 -14.21 0.90 17.29
CA ASN A 145 -13.38 0.51 18.42
C ASN A 145 -13.81 1.22 19.71
N ILE A 146 -14.02 2.55 19.64
CA ILE A 146 -14.51 3.35 20.77
C ILE A 146 -15.88 2.87 21.23
N GLY A 147 -16.80 2.59 20.30
CA GLY A 147 -18.13 2.07 20.61
C GLY A 147 -18.07 0.73 21.36
N LEU A 148 -17.21 -0.19 20.91
CA LEU A 148 -17.00 -1.48 21.57
C LEU A 148 -16.41 -1.31 22.98
N SER A 149 -15.47 -0.37 23.17
CA SER A 149 -14.88 -0.10 24.48
C SER A 149 -15.89 0.46 25.48
N VAL A 150 -16.77 1.36 25.05
CA VAL A 150 -17.84 1.89 25.92
C VAL A 150 -18.82 0.78 26.29
N LEU A 151 -19.19 -0.08 25.35
CA LEU A 151 -20.09 -1.21 25.60
C LEU A 151 -19.50 -2.22 26.61
N LEU A 152 -18.19 -2.46 26.59
CA LEU A 152 -17.53 -3.39 27.52
C LEU A 152 -17.30 -2.81 28.94
N LEU A 153 -17.42 -1.48 29.11
CA LEU A 153 -17.26 -0.80 30.39
C LEU A 153 -18.59 -0.58 31.14
N VAL A 154 -19.73 -0.69 30.46
CA VAL A 154 -21.09 -0.53 31.01
C VAL A 154 -21.66 -1.89 31.39
#